data_AF-A0A9E1YNX9-F1
#
_entry.id   AF-A0A9E1YNX9-F1
#
_cell.length_a   1.000
_cell.length_b   1.000
_cell.length_c   1.000
_cell.angle_alpha   90.00
_cell.angle_beta   90.00
_cell.angle_gamma   90.00
#
_symmetry.space_group_name_H-M   'P 1'
#
loop_
_entity.id
_entity.type
_entity.pdbx_description
1 polymer ?
#
loop_
_entity_poly.entity_id
_entity_poly.type
_entity_poly.pdbx_seq_one_letter_code
_entity_poly.pdbx_strand_id
1 'polypeptide(L)'
;MRKITTFLLLFIAFSCSTNNEIRGISLKAPLSENIDNFLKFTSKVLAPDGVNTIIFNIGWNYEFKSFPELTGPDALSESDIKKIVKHCKSLGIEIIPKVSMLGHQSTLIRDNKGIAVETKMHPLLENYPEFDENPEVILPEIYEWPNKDGLYTKSYCPLHPKVHEVILPILDEIVDVFEAKTLHAGMDEVFYIGNDNCIRCSGKSKSELYANEVNLIYSFLKKRNVELMIWGDRMIDGKETGLGMWEASENDTYG
;
A
#
# COMPACT_ATOMS: atom_id res chain seq x y z
N MET A 1 15.14 -7.84 74.50
CA MET A 1 15.27 -8.35 73.11
C MET A 1 14.06 -7.90 72.31
N ARG A 2 14.17 -6.84 71.51
CA ARG A 2 13.13 -6.41 70.56
C ARG A 2 13.48 -7.01 69.20
N LYS A 3 12.63 -7.90 68.67
CA LYS A 3 12.74 -8.43 67.31
C LYS A 3 12.29 -7.34 66.35
N ILE A 4 13.22 -6.83 65.53
CA ILE A 4 12.92 -5.94 64.41
C ILE A 4 12.66 -6.86 63.21
N THR A 5 11.41 -6.90 62.76
CA THR A 5 11.02 -7.62 61.55
C THR A 5 11.10 -6.65 60.39
N THR A 6 12.17 -6.74 59.60
CA THR A 6 12.35 -5.92 58.39
C THR A 6 11.43 -6.46 57.30
N PHE A 7 10.42 -5.67 56.90
CA PHE A 7 9.59 -5.95 55.73
C PHE A 7 10.32 -5.43 54.49
N LEU A 8 10.74 -6.34 53.61
CA LEU A 8 11.30 -6.00 52.30
C LEU A 8 10.13 -5.77 51.34
N LEU A 9 9.80 -4.50 51.05
CA LEU A 9 8.86 -4.15 49.99
C LEU A 9 9.54 -4.32 48.64
N LEU A 10 9.19 -5.40 47.94
CA LEU A 10 9.58 -5.63 46.55
C LEU A 10 8.66 -4.80 45.65
N PHE A 11 9.12 -3.63 45.18
CA PHE A 11 8.44 -2.88 44.13
C PHE A 11 8.67 -3.57 42.78
N ILE A 12 7.72 -4.39 42.35
CA ILE A 12 7.66 -4.86 40.97
C ILE A 12 7.00 -3.73 40.16
N ALA A 13 7.82 -2.88 39.54
CA ALA A 13 7.34 -1.95 38.54
C ALA A 13 7.04 -2.73 37.26
N PHE A 14 5.77 -3.08 37.03
CA PHE A 14 5.31 -3.41 35.69
C PHE A 14 5.27 -2.12 34.88
N SER A 15 6.34 -1.81 34.14
CA SER A 15 6.25 -0.85 33.05
C SER A 15 5.52 -1.53 31.89
N CYS A 16 4.19 -1.54 31.93
CA CYS A 16 3.40 -1.80 30.74
C CYS A 16 3.41 -0.53 29.89
N SER A 17 4.53 -0.23 29.23
CA SER A 17 4.53 0.71 28.13
C SER A 17 4.35 -0.08 26.83
N THR A 18 3.12 -0.48 26.54
CA THR A 18 2.74 -0.64 25.13
C THR A 18 2.59 0.78 24.60
N ASN A 19 3.71 1.44 24.29
CA ASN A 19 3.64 2.75 23.66
C ASN A 19 3.15 2.48 22.22
N ASN A 20 1.83 2.60 22.02
CA ASN A 20 1.14 2.40 20.73
C ASN A 20 1.46 3.52 19.72
N GLU A 21 2.47 4.34 19.99
CA GLU A 21 2.90 5.44 19.15
C GLU A 21 3.71 4.91 17.96
N ILE A 22 3.19 5.12 16.76
CA ILE A 22 3.88 4.87 15.50
C ILE A 22 4.85 6.03 15.25
N ARG A 23 6.14 5.75 15.19
CA ARG A 23 7.22 6.64 14.71
C ARG A 23 7.69 6.06 13.39
N GLY A 24 6.92 6.35 12.35
CA GLY A 24 6.99 5.70 11.06
C GLY A 24 7.76 6.49 9.99
N ILE A 25 8.33 5.78 9.02
CA ILE A 25 8.83 6.34 7.76
C ILE A 25 8.32 5.50 6.58
N SER A 26 7.98 6.15 5.46
CA SER A 26 7.63 5.47 4.22
C SER A 26 8.85 5.41 3.30
N LEU A 27 9.23 4.22 2.84
CA LEU A 27 10.41 3.99 2.00
C LEU A 27 10.06 3.10 0.80
N LYS A 28 10.69 3.36 -0.35
CA LYS A 28 10.67 2.42 -1.48
C LYS A 28 11.45 1.16 -1.09
N ALA A 29 10.98 -0.01 -1.53
CA ALA A 29 11.77 -1.23 -1.47
C ALA A 29 13.15 -1.01 -2.15
N PRO A 30 14.26 -1.45 -1.54
CA PRO A 30 15.57 -1.37 -2.18
C PRO A 30 15.65 -2.34 -3.35
N LEU A 31 16.55 -2.08 -4.29
CA LEU A 31 17.00 -3.10 -5.25
C LEU A 31 17.78 -4.20 -4.52
N SER A 32 17.85 -5.40 -5.09
CA SER A 32 18.54 -6.55 -4.49
C SER A 32 20.00 -6.25 -4.14
N GLU A 33 20.74 -5.55 -5.01
CA GLU A 33 22.12 -5.14 -4.75
C GLU A 33 22.27 -4.09 -3.64
N ASN A 34 21.17 -3.43 -3.26
CA ASN A 34 21.14 -2.37 -2.26
C ASN A 34 20.59 -2.82 -0.90
N ILE A 35 20.26 -4.10 -0.72
CA ILE A 35 19.75 -4.63 0.55
C ILE A 35 20.72 -4.33 1.70
N ASP A 36 22.02 -4.57 1.53
CA ASP A 36 22.98 -4.35 2.62
C ASP A 36 23.06 -2.86 3.02
N ASN A 37 22.87 -1.94 2.07
CA ASN A 37 22.75 -0.50 2.35
C ASN A 37 21.49 -0.19 3.16
N PHE A 38 20.35 -0.82 2.81
CA PHE A 38 19.11 -0.69 3.57
C PHE A 38 19.26 -1.23 5.01
N LEU A 39 19.89 -2.41 5.20
CA LEU A 39 20.15 -2.97 6.54
C LEU A 39 21.08 -2.08 7.37
N LYS A 40 22.10 -1.49 6.74
CA LYS A 40 22.98 -0.52 7.39
C LYS A 40 22.22 0.76 7.78
N PHE A 41 21.39 1.29 6.89
CA PHE A 41 20.58 2.48 7.15
C PHE A 41 19.61 2.26 8.32
N THR A 42 18.87 1.15 8.32
CA THR A 42 17.95 0.81 9.41
C THR A 42 18.65 0.64 10.76
N SER A 43 19.84 0.02 10.79
CA SER A 43 20.57 -0.22 12.04
C SER A 43 21.39 0.97 12.55
N LYS A 44 21.86 1.85 11.66
CA LYS A 44 22.75 2.97 12.01
C LYS A 44 22.06 4.33 12.07
N VAL A 45 20.86 4.44 11.49
CA VAL A 45 20.11 5.70 11.45
C VAL A 45 18.72 5.51 12.06
N LEU A 46 17.87 4.69 11.44
CA LEU A 46 16.46 4.61 11.85
C LEU A 46 16.27 4.11 13.29
N ALA A 47 16.89 2.98 13.64
CA ALA A 47 16.76 2.43 14.99
C ALA A 47 17.35 3.37 16.08
N PRO A 48 18.57 3.94 15.92
CA PRO A 48 19.07 4.97 16.84
C PRO A 48 18.16 6.20 16.98
N ASP A 49 17.49 6.62 15.91
CA ASP A 49 16.55 7.76 15.92
C ASP A 49 15.17 7.39 16.47
N GLY A 50 14.99 6.14 16.94
CA GLY A 50 13.77 5.67 17.59
C GLY A 50 12.61 5.35 16.64
N VAL A 51 12.86 5.29 15.32
CA VAL A 51 11.89 4.82 14.33
C VAL A 51 11.55 3.36 14.63
N ASN A 52 10.26 3.05 14.69
CA ASN A 52 9.74 1.72 15.03
C ASN A 52 8.85 1.11 13.95
N THR A 53 8.55 1.85 12.86
CA THR A 53 7.71 1.36 11.78
C THR A 53 8.25 1.83 10.43
N ILE A 54 8.26 0.94 9.44
CA ILE A 54 8.55 1.26 8.04
C ILE A 54 7.34 0.87 7.20
N ILE A 55 6.71 1.84 6.54
CA ILE A 55 5.81 1.55 5.41
C ILE A 55 6.69 1.24 4.21
N PHE A 56 6.67 -0.02 3.79
CA PHE A 56 7.60 -0.56 2.81
C PHE A 56 6.89 -0.69 1.46
N ASN A 57 7.13 0.26 0.56
CA ASN A 57 6.51 0.32 -0.74
C ASN A 57 7.11 -0.77 -1.64
N ILE A 58 6.54 -1.97 -1.55
CA ILE A 58 6.93 -3.14 -2.33
C ILE A 58 6.21 -3.18 -3.68
N GLY A 59 4.95 -2.75 -3.73
CA GLY A 59 4.16 -2.75 -4.96
C GLY A 59 4.19 -4.13 -5.63
N TRP A 60 4.58 -4.14 -6.90
CA TRP A 60 4.72 -5.36 -7.72
C TRP A 60 6.15 -5.95 -7.68
N ASN A 61 7.05 -5.43 -6.85
CA ASN A 61 8.48 -5.81 -6.83
C ASN A 61 8.76 -6.96 -5.86
N TYR A 62 8.00 -8.04 -5.97
CA TYR A 62 8.25 -9.30 -5.28
C TYR A 62 8.07 -10.45 -6.26
N GLU A 63 8.90 -11.49 -6.14
CA GLU A 63 8.82 -12.69 -6.98
C GLU A 63 7.58 -13.54 -6.62
N PHE A 64 6.42 -13.14 -7.14
CA PHE A 64 5.15 -13.79 -6.86
C PHE A 64 5.13 -15.23 -7.39
N LYS A 65 4.71 -16.17 -6.55
CA LYS A 65 4.52 -17.58 -6.92
C LYS A 65 3.13 -17.84 -7.48
N SER A 66 2.12 -17.14 -6.95
CA SER A 66 0.72 -17.26 -7.36
C SER A 66 0.48 -16.77 -8.78
N PHE A 67 1.05 -15.62 -9.13
CA PHE A 67 0.98 -15.01 -10.47
C PHE A 67 2.35 -14.45 -10.89
N PRO A 68 3.28 -15.31 -11.35
CA PRO A 68 4.65 -14.91 -11.69
C PRO A 68 4.74 -13.80 -12.74
N GLU A 69 3.77 -13.73 -13.66
CA GLU A 69 3.67 -12.69 -14.69
C GLU A 69 3.44 -11.27 -14.13
N LEU A 70 3.01 -11.16 -12.87
CA LEU A 70 2.83 -9.87 -12.19
C LEU A 70 4.12 -9.34 -11.52
N THR A 71 5.23 -10.07 -11.66
CA THR A 71 6.52 -9.70 -11.07
C THR A 71 7.12 -8.50 -11.78
N GLY A 72 7.35 -7.42 -11.02
CA GLY A 72 8.01 -6.21 -11.51
C GLY A 72 9.50 -6.42 -11.80
N PRO A 73 10.14 -5.52 -12.58
CA PRO A 73 11.53 -5.68 -13.02
C PRO A 73 12.56 -5.62 -11.87
N ASP A 74 12.20 -4.94 -10.77
CA ASP A 74 13.06 -4.72 -9.61
C ASP A 74 12.69 -5.67 -8.45
N ALA A 75 12.15 -6.85 -8.77
CA ALA A 75 11.58 -7.73 -7.76
C ALA A 75 12.62 -8.31 -6.79
N LEU A 76 12.23 -8.33 -5.52
CA LEU A 76 12.98 -8.98 -4.45
C LEU A 76 12.56 -10.45 -4.33
N SER A 77 13.53 -11.33 -4.08
CA SER A 77 13.23 -12.74 -3.80
C SER A 77 12.61 -12.92 -2.41
N GLU A 78 11.99 -14.07 -2.16
CA GLU A 78 11.55 -14.46 -0.81
C GLU A 78 12.72 -14.38 0.19
N SER A 79 13.92 -14.80 -0.22
CA SER A 79 15.10 -14.79 0.65
C SER A 79 15.54 -13.36 1.03
N ASP A 80 15.40 -12.42 0.10
CA ASP A 80 15.70 -11.00 0.30
C ASP A 80 14.71 -10.38 1.30
N ILE A 81 13.42 -10.61 1.10
CA ILE A 81 12.38 -10.13 2.01
C ILE A 81 12.57 -10.72 3.40
N LYS A 82 12.80 -12.04 3.51
CA LYS A 82 13.04 -12.69 4.81
C LYS A 82 14.29 -12.15 5.52
N LYS A 83 15.35 -11.81 4.77
CA LYS A 83 16.55 -11.14 5.32
C LYS A 83 16.19 -9.75 5.90
N ILE A 84 15.43 -8.95 5.16
CA ILE A 84 14.96 -7.62 5.58
C ILE A 84 14.06 -7.71 6.82
N VAL A 85 13.02 -8.55 6.78
CA VAL A 85 12.06 -8.74 7.88
C VAL A 85 12.78 -9.18 9.15
N LYS A 86 13.66 -10.17 9.07
CA LYS A 86 14.44 -10.66 10.21
C LYS A 86 15.29 -9.56 10.83
N HIS A 87 15.95 -8.76 10.00
CA HIS A 87 16.80 -7.68 10.45
C HIS A 87 16.00 -6.56 11.16
N CYS A 88 14.94 -6.05 10.53
CA CYS A 88 14.09 -5.01 11.12
C CYS A 88 13.43 -5.49 12.43
N LYS A 89 12.95 -6.74 12.47
CA LYS A 89 12.42 -7.36 13.68
C LYS A 89 13.44 -7.40 14.81
N SER A 90 14.71 -7.67 14.52
CA SER A 90 15.78 -7.66 15.53
C SER A 90 16.06 -6.27 16.12
N LEU A 91 15.68 -5.21 15.41
CA LEU A 91 15.78 -3.81 15.84
C LEU A 91 14.50 -3.28 16.50
N GLY A 92 13.45 -4.10 16.60
CA GLY A 92 12.13 -3.65 17.04
C GLY A 92 11.40 -2.75 16.05
N ILE A 93 11.78 -2.81 14.76
CA ILE A 93 11.14 -2.08 13.67
C ILE A 93 10.11 -3.00 12.98
N GLU A 94 8.84 -2.62 12.99
CA GLU A 94 7.79 -3.26 12.22
C GLU A 94 7.87 -2.85 10.74
N ILE A 95 7.67 -3.82 9.85
CA ILE A 95 7.54 -3.57 8.41
C ILE A 95 6.07 -3.75 8.02
N ILE A 96 5.48 -2.71 7.46
CA ILE A 96 4.14 -2.72 6.88
C ILE A 96 4.29 -2.72 5.36
N PRO A 97 4.13 -3.86 4.66
CA PRO A 97 4.21 -3.88 3.21
C PRO A 97 3.06 -3.07 2.59
N LYS A 98 3.39 -2.26 1.58
CA LYS A 98 2.42 -1.48 0.78
C LYS A 98 2.34 -1.99 -0.65
N VAL A 99 1.14 -2.39 -1.06
CA VAL A 99 0.78 -2.71 -2.46
C VAL A 99 -0.46 -1.90 -2.81
N SER A 100 -0.37 -1.03 -3.81
CA SER A 100 -1.50 -0.17 -4.18
C SER A 100 -2.59 -0.95 -4.90
N MET A 101 -3.77 -0.97 -4.29
CA MET A 101 -5.02 -1.55 -4.77
C MET A 101 -5.97 -0.47 -5.26
N LEU A 102 -6.86 -0.87 -6.16
CA LEU A 102 -7.82 -0.07 -6.90
C LEU A 102 -7.17 0.96 -7.82
N GLY A 103 -6.66 2.08 -7.29
CA GLY A 103 -5.91 3.10 -8.05
C GLY A 103 -4.45 2.71 -8.28
N HIS A 104 -3.66 3.60 -8.89
CA HIS A 104 -2.24 3.38 -9.17
C HIS A 104 -1.94 2.11 -9.97
N GLN A 105 -2.79 1.79 -10.95
CA GLN A 105 -2.54 0.67 -11.87
C GLN A 105 -1.80 1.11 -13.15
N SER A 106 -1.44 2.38 -13.22
CA SER A 106 -0.45 2.93 -14.15
C SER A 106 0.35 4.05 -13.48
N THR A 107 1.45 4.49 -14.10
CA THR A 107 2.23 5.63 -13.63
C THR A 107 2.73 6.47 -14.79
N LEU A 108 2.88 7.77 -14.56
CA LEU A 108 3.63 8.66 -15.44
C LEU A 108 5.13 8.56 -15.10
N ILE A 109 5.94 8.21 -16.07
CA ILE A 109 7.40 8.28 -16.00
C ILE A 109 7.80 9.72 -16.37
N ARG A 110 8.62 10.32 -15.52
CA ARG A 110 9.07 11.70 -15.67
C ARG A 110 10.56 11.77 -15.96
N ASP A 111 10.94 12.74 -16.79
CA ASP A 111 12.35 13.06 -17.02
C ASP A 111 13.00 13.74 -15.81
N ASN A 112 14.28 14.07 -15.93
CA ASN A 112 15.04 14.77 -14.88
C ASN A 112 14.55 16.20 -14.56
N LYS A 113 13.62 16.74 -15.36
CA LYS A 113 12.96 18.04 -15.12
C LYS A 113 11.56 17.86 -14.54
N GLY A 114 11.14 16.62 -14.27
CA GLY A 114 9.82 16.31 -13.76
C GLY A 114 8.73 16.33 -14.83
N ILE A 115 9.07 16.39 -16.11
CA ILE A 115 8.12 16.40 -17.21
C ILE A 115 7.71 14.96 -17.50
N ALA A 116 6.41 14.67 -17.59
CA ALA A 116 5.92 13.35 -17.96
C ALA A 116 6.30 13.06 -19.42
N VAL A 117 7.04 11.98 -19.65
CA VAL A 117 7.56 11.60 -20.97
C VAL A 117 7.07 10.23 -21.42
N GLU A 118 6.62 9.39 -20.48
CA GLU A 118 6.08 8.07 -20.78
C GLU A 118 4.94 7.74 -19.81
N THR A 119 3.92 6.99 -20.24
CA THR A 119 3.01 6.31 -19.31
C THR A 119 3.27 4.82 -19.31
N LYS A 120 3.40 4.24 -18.13
CA LYS A 120 3.63 2.81 -17.95
C LYS A 120 2.46 2.17 -17.21
N MET A 121 1.92 1.08 -17.77
CA MET A 121 0.98 0.22 -17.06
C MET A 121 1.69 -0.58 -15.98
N HIS A 122 1.05 -0.76 -14.84
CA HIS A 122 1.54 -1.69 -13.84
C HIS A 122 1.15 -3.14 -14.20
N PRO A 123 1.88 -4.14 -13.68
CA PRO A 123 1.75 -5.53 -14.12
C PRO A 123 0.33 -6.09 -14.14
N LEU A 124 -0.54 -5.67 -13.21
CA LEU A 124 -1.93 -6.13 -13.18
C LEU A 124 -2.66 -5.81 -14.48
N LEU A 125 -2.73 -4.54 -14.87
CA LEU A 125 -3.47 -4.14 -16.08
C LEU A 125 -2.66 -4.35 -17.37
N GLU A 126 -1.34 -4.52 -17.27
CA GLU A 126 -0.52 -4.97 -18.40
C GLU A 126 -0.87 -6.42 -18.80
N ASN A 127 -1.03 -7.32 -17.82
CA ASN A 127 -1.32 -8.74 -18.08
C ASN A 127 -2.83 -9.05 -18.13
N TYR A 128 -3.66 -8.25 -17.45
CA TYR A 128 -5.10 -8.41 -17.36
C TYR A 128 -5.82 -7.11 -17.77
N PRO A 129 -5.70 -6.67 -19.05
CA PRO A 129 -6.31 -5.42 -19.51
C PRO A 129 -7.84 -5.42 -19.39
N GLU A 130 -8.50 -6.58 -19.35
CA GLU A 130 -9.94 -6.69 -19.11
C GLU A 130 -10.38 -6.22 -17.71
N PHE A 131 -9.42 -6.09 -16.78
CA PHE A 131 -9.67 -5.53 -15.45
C PHE A 131 -9.67 -4.01 -15.47
N ASP A 132 -9.22 -3.33 -16.53
CA ASP A 132 -9.30 -1.86 -16.61
C ASP A 132 -10.77 -1.43 -16.58
N GLU A 133 -11.11 -0.45 -15.73
CA GLU A 133 -12.45 0.13 -15.71
C GLU A 133 -12.70 1.04 -16.91
N ASN A 134 -11.63 1.53 -17.55
CA ASN A 134 -11.65 2.55 -18.60
C ASN A 134 -10.81 2.14 -19.81
N PRO A 135 -11.03 0.95 -20.41
CA PRO A 135 -10.21 0.45 -21.50
C PRO A 135 -10.28 1.34 -22.75
N GLU A 136 -11.29 2.19 -22.89
CA GLU A 136 -11.42 3.16 -23.97
C GLU A 136 -10.43 4.32 -23.87
N VAL A 137 -9.92 4.62 -22.68
CA VAL A 137 -8.92 5.67 -22.49
C VAL A 137 -7.55 5.08 -22.83
N ILE A 138 -7.14 5.30 -24.08
CA ILE A 138 -5.84 4.87 -24.59
C ILE A 138 -4.78 5.85 -24.11
N LEU A 139 -3.83 5.33 -23.33
CA LEU A 139 -2.68 6.10 -22.85
C LEU A 139 -1.70 6.34 -24.00
N PRO A 140 -1.46 7.58 -24.43
CA PRO A 140 -0.41 7.87 -25.40
C PRO A 140 0.97 7.67 -24.75
N GLU A 141 1.98 7.51 -25.59
CA GLU A 141 3.38 7.40 -25.17
C GLU A 141 3.74 8.61 -24.28
N ILE A 142 3.53 9.84 -24.75
CA ILE A 142 3.68 11.04 -23.93
C ILE A 142 2.30 11.48 -23.43
N TYR A 143 2.06 11.36 -22.12
CA TYR A 143 0.81 11.77 -21.50
C TYR A 143 1.04 12.81 -20.41
N GLU A 144 0.86 14.07 -20.78
CA GLU A 144 1.08 15.20 -19.87
C GLU A 144 -0.12 15.43 -18.95
N TRP A 145 0.15 15.82 -17.71
CA TRP A 145 -0.90 16.31 -16.81
C TRP A 145 -0.88 17.84 -16.75
N PRO A 146 -2.03 18.53 -16.82
CA PRO A 146 -3.38 17.98 -17.02
C PRO A 146 -3.60 17.58 -18.50
N ASN A 147 -4.38 16.51 -18.73
CA ASN A 147 -4.81 16.09 -20.07
C ASN A 147 -6.34 16.17 -20.22
N LYS A 148 -6.79 16.12 -21.47
CA LYS A 148 -8.21 16.17 -21.86
C LYS A 148 -9.07 15.07 -21.22
N ASP A 149 -8.45 13.95 -20.86
CA ASP A 149 -9.17 12.79 -20.32
C ASP A 149 -9.29 12.91 -18.79
N GLY A 150 -8.50 13.80 -18.15
CA GLY A 150 -8.41 13.95 -16.70
C GLY A 150 -7.64 12.82 -16.02
N LEU A 151 -6.79 12.10 -16.78
CA LEU A 151 -6.20 10.83 -16.34
C LEU A 151 -4.79 10.99 -15.80
N TYR A 152 -4.65 10.77 -14.50
CA TYR A 152 -3.35 10.65 -13.83
C TYR A 152 -2.89 9.20 -13.75
N THR A 153 -3.73 8.32 -13.21
CA THR A 153 -3.47 6.89 -13.10
C THR A 153 -4.73 6.08 -13.34
N LYS A 154 -4.55 4.88 -13.88
CA LYS A 154 -5.63 3.91 -14.12
C LYS A 154 -6.07 3.23 -12.82
N SER A 155 -7.32 2.81 -12.79
CA SER A 155 -7.90 1.95 -11.76
C SER A 155 -8.38 0.64 -12.36
N TYR A 156 -8.32 -0.46 -11.62
CA TYR A 156 -9.08 -1.65 -12.03
C TYR A 156 -10.57 -1.50 -11.71
N CYS A 157 -11.43 -2.22 -12.43
CA CYS A 157 -12.86 -2.31 -12.21
C CYS A 157 -13.16 -3.18 -10.98
N PRO A 158 -13.65 -2.62 -9.85
CA PRO A 158 -13.88 -3.37 -8.61
C PRO A 158 -15.04 -4.36 -8.72
N LEU A 159 -15.82 -4.33 -9.81
CA LEU A 159 -16.91 -5.27 -10.06
C LEU A 159 -16.56 -6.32 -11.12
N HIS A 160 -15.34 -6.33 -11.66
CA HIS A 160 -14.93 -7.38 -12.59
C HIS A 160 -14.93 -8.74 -11.88
N PRO A 161 -15.64 -9.76 -12.37
CA PRO A 161 -15.89 -11.00 -11.61
C PRO A 161 -14.62 -11.81 -11.28
N LYS A 162 -13.52 -11.54 -11.98
CA LYS A 162 -12.24 -12.25 -11.82
C LYS A 162 -11.12 -11.43 -11.18
N VAL A 163 -11.31 -10.13 -10.93
CA VAL A 163 -10.19 -9.29 -10.43
C VAL A 163 -9.70 -9.77 -9.06
N HIS A 164 -10.64 -10.14 -8.17
CA HIS A 164 -10.34 -10.65 -6.83
C HIS A 164 -9.75 -12.06 -6.82
N GLU A 165 -9.91 -12.84 -7.90
CA GLU A 165 -9.23 -14.12 -8.05
C GLU A 165 -7.71 -13.92 -8.22
N VAL A 166 -7.28 -12.73 -8.65
CA VAL A 166 -5.87 -12.36 -8.85
C VAL A 166 -5.32 -11.54 -7.68
N ILE A 167 -6.01 -10.47 -7.28
CA ILE A 167 -5.44 -9.55 -6.28
C ILE A 167 -5.43 -10.14 -4.86
N LEU A 168 -6.39 -10.99 -4.49
CA LEU A 168 -6.43 -11.55 -3.13
C LEU A 168 -5.30 -12.54 -2.87
N PRO A 169 -4.95 -13.48 -3.77
CA PRO A 169 -3.76 -14.31 -3.59
C PRO A 169 -2.45 -13.51 -3.54
N ILE A 170 -2.34 -12.42 -4.31
CA ILE A 170 -1.18 -11.51 -4.23
C ILE A 170 -1.06 -10.91 -2.83
N LEU A 171 -2.15 -10.38 -2.27
CA LEU A 171 -2.16 -9.85 -0.92
C LEU A 171 -1.86 -10.93 0.13
N ASP A 172 -2.36 -12.16 -0.05
CA ASP A 172 -2.07 -13.30 0.84
C ASP A 172 -0.58 -13.64 0.86
N GLU A 173 0.04 -13.70 -0.32
CA GLU A 173 1.46 -14.03 -0.47
C GLU A 173 2.35 -12.96 0.16
N ILE A 174 1.97 -11.68 0.00
CA ILE A 174 2.65 -10.55 0.65
C ILE A 174 2.52 -10.63 2.17
N VAL A 175 1.33 -10.94 2.69
CA VAL A 175 1.14 -11.15 4.14
C VAL A 175 2.08 -12.25 4.66
N ASP A 176 2.19 -13.36 3.94
CA ASP A 176 3.02 -14.50 4.34
C ASP A 176 4.52 -14.21 4.31
N VAL A 177 5.02 -13.63 3.21
CA VAL A 177 6.45 -13.38 3.07
C VAL A 177 6.94 -12.32 4.05
N PHE A 178 6.12 -11.30 4.34
CA PHE A 178 6.46 -10.26 5.31
C PHE A 178 6.18 -10.64 6.77
N GLU A 179 5.47 -11.75 7.04
CA GLU A 179 4.91 -12.04 8.37
C GLU A 179 4.10 -10.85 8.92
N ALA A 180 3.33 -10.23 8.03
CA ALA A 180 2.73 -8.93 8.27
C ALA A 180 1.60 -9.00 9.30
N LYS A 181 1.59 -8.06 10.25
CA LYS A 181 0.44 -7.80 11.13
C LYS A 181 -0.49 -6.73 10.58
N THR A 182 0.06 -5.85 9.74
CA THR A 182 -0.63 -4.78 9.05
C THR A 182 -0.20 -4.80 7.60
N LEU A 183 -1.14 -4.63 6.67
CA LEU A 183 -0.88 -4.46 5.24
C LEU A 183 -1.45 -3.12 4.79
N HIS A 184 -0.68 -2.36 4.02
CA HIS A 184 -1.12 -1.08 3.45
C HIS A 184 -1.59 -1.27 2.01
N ALA A 185 -2.89 -1.11 1.73
CA ALA A 185 -3.45 -1.33 0.39
C ALA A 185 -3.40 -0.09 -0.51
N GLY A 186 -2.94 1.07 0.00
CA GLY A 186 -2.91 2.30 -0.78
C GLY A 186 -4.29 2.91 -0.82
N MET A 187 -5.07 2.54 -1.84
CA MET A 187 -6.44 3.02 -2.08
C MET A 187 -6.52 4.55 -2.25
N ASP A 188 -5.40 5.17 -2.62
CA ASP A 188 -5.21 6.59 -2.93
C ASP A 188 -5.52 6.91 -4.40
N GLU A 189 -5.85 8.18 -4.66
CA GLU A 189 -5.88 8.78 -6.00
C GLU A 189 -6.73 7.98 -7.02
N VAL A 190 -7.82 7.37 -6.52
CA VAL A 190 -8.81 6.66 -7.33
C VAL A 190 -9.66 7.68 -8.07
N PHE A 191 -9.12 8.26 -9.14
CA PHE A 191 -9.79 9.28 -9.96
C PHE A 191 -10.87 8.67 -10.85
N TYR A 192 -10.57 7.52 -11.45
CA TYR A 192 -11.54 6.75 -12.21
C TYR A 192 -12.17 5.69 -11.35
N ILE A 193 -13.48 5.83 -11.20
CA ILE A 193 -14.38 4.87 -10.57
C ILE A 193 -15.81 5.20 -10.98
N GLY A 194 -16.63 4.18 -11.22
CA GLY A 194 -18.02 4.37 -11.63
C GLY A 194 -18.16 4.95 -13.04
N ASN A 195 -17.29 4.56 -13.98
CA ASN A 195 -17.33 5.12 -15.33
C ASN A 195 -18.58 4.66 -16.10
N ASP A 196 -19.20 5.59 -16.83
CA ASP A 196 -20.44 5.40 -17.59
C ASP A 196 -20.35 4.32 -18.69
N ASN A 197 -19.15 4.11 -19.27
CA ASN A 197 -18.86 3.09 -20.29
C ASN A 197 -18.61 1.71 -19.70
N CYS A 198 -18.35 1.61 -18.39
CA CYS A 198 -18.15 0.32 -17.74
C CYS A 198 -19.50 -0.36 -17.49
N ILE A 199 -19.81 -1.43 -18.23
CA ILE A 199 -21.07 -2.18 -18.11
C ILE A 199 -21.37 -2.68 -16.68
N ARG A 200 -20.35 -2.78 -15.83
CA ARG A 200 -20.46 -3.25 -14.45
C ARG A 200 -20.66 -2.09 -13.46
N CYS A 201 -19.92 -1.00 -13.63
CA CYS A 201 -19.86 0.12 -12.68
C CYS A 201 -20.79 1.28 -13.03
N SER A 202 -21.20 1.42 -14.30
CA SER A 202 -22.03 2.51 -14.80
C SER A 202 -23.31 2.68 -13.98
N GLY A 203 -23.60 3.92 -13.61
CA GLY A 203 -24.79 4.30 -12.82
C GLY A 203 -24.76 3.92 -11.34
N LYS A 204 -23.65 3.36 -10.81
CA LYS A 204 -23.50 3.06 -9.38
C LYS A 204 -22.88 4.23 -8.62
N SER A 205 -23.15 4.30 -7.32
CA SER A 205 -22.48 5.29 -6.46
C SER A 205 -20.98 5.00 -6.38
N LYS A 206 -20.17 6.01 -6.65
CA LYS A 206 -18.70 5.92 -6.61
C LYS A 206 -18.20 5.65 -5.19
N SER A 207 -18.83 6.25 -4.20
CA SER A 207 -18.50 6.00 -2.80
C SER A 207 -18.89 4.58 -2.37
N GLU A 208 -20.04 4.05 -2.82
CA GLU A 208 -20.40 2.65 -2.55
C GLU A 208 -19.41 1.70 -3.23
N LEU A 209 -18.99 1.97 -4.47
CA LEU A 209 -17.97 1.17 -5.16
C LEU A 209 -16.65 1.17 -4.38
N TYR A 210 -16.17 2.34 -3.97
CA TYR A 210 -14.93 2.48 -3.21
C TYR A 210 -15.02 1.79 -1.85
N ALA A 211 -16.07 2.08 -1.07
CA ALA A 211 -16.28 1.51 0.26
C ALA A 211 -16.44 -0.01 0.21
N ASN A 212 -17.13 -0.56 -0.80
CA ASN A 212 -17.26 -2.00 -0.97
C ASN A 212 -15.91 -2.66 -1.27
N GLU A 213 -15.06 -2.04 -2.09
CA GLU A 213 -13.72 -2.58 -2.38
C GLU A 213 -12.83 -2.53 -1.13
N VAL A 214 -12.83 -1.42 -0.38
CA VAL A 214 -12.14 -1.33 0.93
C VAL A 214 -12.62 -2.43 1.88
N ASN A 215 -13.95 -2.59 2.01
CA ASN A 215 -14.54 -3.57 2.91
C ASN A 215 -14.25 -5.02 2.50
N LEU A 216 -14.14 -5.30 1.20
CA LEU A 216 -13.77 -6.61 0.67
C LEU A 216 -12.33 -6.96 1.08
N ILE A 217 -11.37 -6.06 0.81
CA ILE A 217 -9.97 -6.24 1.18
C ILE A 217 -9.83 -6.33 2.71
N TYR A 218 -10.50 -5.46 3.46
CA TYR A 218 -10.55 -5.52 4.92
C TYR A 218 -11.05 -6.88 5.41
N SER A 219 -12.17 -7.37 4.88
CA SER A 219 -12.77 -8.65 5.28
C SER A 219 -11.87 -9.83 4.94
N PHE A 220 -11.14 -9.76 3.83
CA PHE A 220 -10.13 -10.75 3.46
C PHE A 220 -8.98 -10.79 4.48
N LEU A 221 -8.34 -9.65 4.74
CA LEU A 221 -7.22 -9.55 5.69
C LEU A 221 -7.62 -9.87 7.12
N LYS A 222 -8.85 -9.50 7.51
CA LYS A 222 -9.37 -9.77 8.86
C LYS A 222 -9.44 -11.25 9.18
N LYS A 223 -9.71 -12.12 8.20
CA LYS A 223 -9.69 -13.60 8.36
C LYS A 223 -8.30 -14.12 8.70
N ARG A 224 -7.25 -13.39 8.30
CA ARG A 224 -5.84 -13.68 8.61
C ARG A 224 -5.35 -13.00 9.89
N ASN A 225 -6.23 -12.27 10.61
CA ASN A 225 -5.88 -11.38 11.72
C ASN A 225 -4.86 -10.29 11.34
N VAL A 226 -4.93 -9.79 10.10
CA VAL A 226 -4.11 -8.68 9.60
C VAL A 226 -4.95 -7.40 9.58
N GLU A 227 -4.37 -6.31 10.05
CA GLU A 227 -4.97 -4.97 9.98
C GLU A 227 -4.79 -4.36 8.59
N LEU A 228 -5.83 -3.69 8.09
CA LEU A 228 -5.77 -2.94 6.84
C LEU A 228 -5.39 -1.48 7.14
N MET A 229 -4.37 -0.99 6.44
CA MET A 229 -4.03 0.43 6.36
C MET A 229 -4.30 0.93 4.93
N ILE A 230 -4.84 2.13 4.81
CA ILE A 230 -5.06 2.83 3.54
C ILE A 230 -4.72 4.30 3.72
N TRP A 231 -4.50 5.00 2.61
CA TRP A 231 -4.52 6.46 2.63
C TRP A 231 -5.95 6.98 2.84
N GLY A 232 -6.05 8.18 3.41
CA GLY A 232 -7.33 8.76 3.82
C GLY A 232 -8.02 9.61 2.75
N ASP A 233 -7.34 9.95 1.66
CA ASP A 233 -7.73 10.98 0.71
C ASP A 233 -9.12 10.74 0.09
N ARG A 234 -9.44 9.51 -0.32
CA ARG A 234 -10.74 9.21 -0.92
C ARG A 234 -11.91 9.18 0.08
N MET A 235 -11.65 9.30 1.39
CA MET A 235 -12.68 9.38 2.45
C MET A 235 -12.94 10.82 2.94
N ILE A 236 -12.23 11.81 2.40
CA ILE A 236 -12.32 13.20 2.81
C ILE A 236 -13.07 14.00 1.74
N ASP A 237 -14.07 14.77 2.12
CA ASP A 237 -14.76 15.68 1.19
C ASP A 237 -13.82 16.84 0.79
N GLY A 238 -13.32 16.80 -0.43
CA GLY A 238 -12.39 17.81 -0.94
C GLY A 238 -13.03 19.18 -1.15
N LYS A 239 -14.35 19.23 -1.45
CA LYS A 239 -15.09 20.48 -1.68
C LYS A 239 -15.32 21.21 -0.36
N GLU A 240 -15.67 20.48 0.69
CA GLU A 240 -15.89 21.05 2.03
C GLU A 240 -14.57 21.43 2.72
N THR A 241 -13.54 20.59 2.59
CA THR A 241 -12.25 20.83 3.27
C THR A 241 -11.33 21.80 2.52
N GLY A 242 -11.51 21.96 1.21
CA GLY A 242 -10.63 22.75 0.35
C GLY A 242 -9.26 22.10 0.09
N LEU A 243 -9.09 20.81 0.41
CA LEU A 243 -7.84 20.07 0.25
C LEU A 243 -7.52 19.72 -1.22
N GLY A 244 -8.48 19.85 -2.15
CA GLY A 244 -8.26 19.58 -3.57
C GLY A 244 -8.28 18.09 -3.92
N MET A 245 -8.29 17.78 -5.22
CA MET A 245 -8.49 16.41 -5.72
C MET A 245 -7.36 15.41 -5.39
N TRP A 246 -6.15 15.87 -5.02
CA TRP A 246 -5.02 14.99 -4.71
C TRP A 246 -5.08 14.55 -3.24
N GLU A 247 -5.27 15.50 -2.35
CA GLU A 247 -5.30 15.27 -0.91
C GLU A 247 -6.71 14.87 -0.39
N ALA A 248 -7.75 15.00 -1.22
CA ALA A 248 -9.12 14.66 -0.87
C ALA A 248 -9.98 14.22 -2.09
N SER A 249 -11.22 13.81 -1.83
CA SER A 249 -12.19 13.38 -2.84
C SER A 249 -12.96 14.56 -3.43
N GLU A 250 -12.74 14.84 -4.71
CA GLU A 250 -13.60 15.72 -5.51
C GLU A 250 -14.48 14.96 -6.52
N ASN A 251 -14.35 13.63 -6.56
CA ASN A 251 -15.08 12.73 -7.45
C ASN A 251 -16.17 11.90 -6.73
N ASP A 252 -16.60 12.37 -5.55
CA ASP A 252 -17.70 11.82 -4.75
C ASP A 252 -17.46 10.38 -4.24
N THR A 253 -16.20 10.04 -3.94
CA THR A 253 -15.82 8.79 -3.26
C THR A 253 -15.94 8.84 -1.73
N TYR A 254 -16.03 10.03 -1.14
CA TYR A 254 -16.12 10.22 0.32
C TYR A 254 -17.48 9.89 0.94
N GLY A 255 -18.55 9.81 0.13
CA GLY A 255 -19.95 9.99 0.54
C GLY A 255 -20.73 8.77 1.01
#